data_AF-A0A8W8KWR2-F1
#
_entry.id   AF-A0A8W8KWR2-F1
#
_cell.length_a   1.000
_cell.length_b   1.000
_cell.length_c   1.000
_cell.angle_alpha   90.00
_cell.angle_beta   90.00
_cell.angle_gamma   90.00
#
_symmetry.space_group_name_H-M   'P 1'
#
loop_
_entity.id
_entity.type
_entity.pdbx_description
1 polymer ?
#
loop_
_entity_poly.entity_id
_entity_poly.type
_entity_poly.pdbx_seq_one_letter_code
_entity_poly.pdbx_strand_id
1 'polypeptide(L)'
;VSRHEYTEYVTLSTPSLHEFSHALYDDYDVSGDHHLDKHDYDLYYAKLDADGDGSVTQDEFVNYWVDLFIRTEHLHGAQGKK
;
A
#
# COMPACT_ATOMS: atom_id res chain seq x y z
N VAL A 1 -7.78 -0.38 -11.30
CA VAL A 1 -6.55 0.23 -11.86
C VAL A 1 -5.56 -0.88 -12.07
N SER A 2 -5.10 -1.11 -13.30
CA SER A 2 -4.14 -2.19 -13.54
C SER A 2 -2.75 -1.81 -13.03
N ARG A 3 -1.94 -2.84 -12.75
CA ARG A 3 -0.53 -2.66 -12.37
C ARG A 3 0.26 -1.87 -13.41
N HIS A 4 -0.02 -2.08 -14.69
CA HIS A 4 0.63 -1.37 -15.79
C HIS A 4 0.33 0.13 -15.76
N GLU A 5 -0.96 0.50 -15.70
CA GLU A 5 -1.38 1.91 -15.65
C GLU A 5 -0.82 2.63 -14.41
N TYR A 6 -0.84 1.95 -13.26
CA TYR A 6 -0.28 2.50 -12.03
C TYR A 6 1.23 2.73 -12.13
N THR A 7 1.97 1.74 -12.63
CA THR A 7 3.42 1.82 -12.81
C THR A 7 3.80 2.97 -13.75
N GLU A 8 3.14 3.05 -14.90
CA GLU A 8 3.39 4.08 -15.91
C GLU A 8 3.19 5.49 -15.34
N TYR A 9 2.10 5.70 -14.60
CA TYR A 9 1.83 6.98 -13.94
C TYR A 9 2.91 7.36 -12.91
N VAL A 10 3.32 6.43 -12.06
CA VAL A 10 4.32 6.69 -11.01
C VAL A 10 5.70 6.94 -11.62
N THR A 11 6.11 6.16 -12.62
CA THR A 11 7.37 6.37 -13.33
C THR A 11 7.44 7.76 -13.96
N LEU A 12 6.31 8.29 -14.45
CA LEU A 12 6.25 9.62 -15.06
C LEU A 12 6.16 10.77 -14.04
N SER A 13 5.41 10.58 -12.95
CA SER A 13 5.13 11.64 -11.97
C SER A 13 6.18 11.74 -10.87
N THR A 14 6.63 10.61 -10.33
CA THR A 14 7.55 10.54 -9.18
C THR A 14 8.47 9.30 -9.29
N PRO A 15 9.48 9.32 -10.18
CA PRO A 15 10.36 8.16 -10.39
C PRO A 15 11.06 7.66 -9.11
N SER A 16 11.38 8.56 -8.17
CA SER A 16 12.03 8.21 -6.90
C SER A 16 11.16 7.35 -5.98
N LEU A 17 9.84 7.35 -6.19
CA LEU A 17 8.90 6.56 -5.41
C LEU A 17 8.52 5.25 -6.10
N HIS A 18 9.06 4.95 -7.29
CA HIS A 18 8.70 3.79 -8.10
C HIS A 18 8.68 2.48 -7.29
N GLU A 19 9.79 2.18 -6.59
CA GLU A 19 9.91 0.96 -5.78
C GLU A 19 8.93 0.92 -4.61
N PHE A 20 8.72 2.05 -3.93
CA PHE A 20 7.75 2.15 -2.84
C PHE A 20 6.31 2.01 -3.34
N SER A 21 6.00 2.61 -4.49
CA SER A 21 4.69 2.50 -5.12
C SER A 21 4.36 1.07 -5.54
N HIS A 22 5.32 0.29 -6.05
CA HIS A 22 5.09 -1.14 -6.30
C HIS A 22 4.72 -1.89 -5.02
N ALA A 23 5.44 -1.65 -3.93
CA ALA A 23 5.10 -2.27 -2.65
C ALA A 23 3.73 -1.83 -2.11
N LEU A 24 3.33 -0.57 -2.32
CA LEU A 24 1.97 -0.13 -2.01
C LEU A 24 0.94 -0.84 -2.87
N TYR A 25 1.16 -0.93 -4.19
CA TYR A 25 0.25 -1.63 -5.09
C TYR A 25 0.03 -3.07 -4.65
N ASP A 26 1.12 -3.79 -4.37
CA ASP A 26 1.08 -5.18 -3.94
C ASP A 26 0.42 -5.35 -2.56
N ASP A 27 0.47 -4.35 -1.68
CA ASP A 27 -0.23 -4.38 -0.38
C ASP A 27 -1.73 -4.09 -0.51
N TYR A 28 -2.13 -3.27 -1.49
CA TYR A 28 -3.53 -2.97 -1.82
C TYR A 28 -4.20 -4.05 -2.66
N ASP A 29 -3.47 -4.78 -3.51
CA ASP A 29 -3.97 -5.87 -4.34
C ASP A 29 -4.14 -7.14 -3.50
N VAL A 30 -5.09 -7.08 -2.56
CA VAL A 30 -5.32 -8.16 -1.58
C VAL A 30 -5.84 -9.42 -2.27
N SER A 31 -6.58 -9.27 -3.37
CA SER A 31 -7.05 -10.41 -4.16
C SER A 31 -5.95 -11.07 -4.99
N GLY A 32 -4.89 -10.33 -5.34
CA GLY A 32 -3.73 -10.81 -6.09
C GLY A 32 -4.02 -10.99 -7.58
N ASP A 33 -4.99 -10.27 -8.12
CA ASP A 33 -5.42 -10.36 -9.52
C ASP A 33 -4.76 -9.31 -10.43
N HIS A 34 -3.84 -8.51 -9.87
CA HIS A 34 -3.15 -7.41 -10.53
C HIS A 34 -4.08 -6.29 -11.02
N HIS A 35 -5.25 -6.13 -10.40
CA HIS A 35 -6.22 -5.08 -10.70
C HIS A 35 -6.86 -4.51 -9.43
N LEU A 36 -6.43 -3.33 -9.01
CA LEU A 36 -7.08 -2.67 -7.86
C LEU A 36 -8.53 -2.28 -8.19
N ASP A 37 -9.48 -2.92 -7.54
CA ASP A 37 -10.90 -2.62 -7.67
C ASP A 37 -11.64 -2.54 -6.32
N LYS A 38 -12.97 -2.44 -6.34
CA LYS A 38 -13.78 -2.34 -5.11
C LYS A 38 -13.59 -3.56 -4.21
N HIS A 39 -13.44 -4.74 -4.78
CA HIS A 39 -13.24 -5.97 -4.03
C HIS A 39 -11.97 -5.90 -3.18
N ASP A 40 -10.87 -5.41 -3.75
CA ASP A 40 -9.63 -5.19 -3.00
C ASP A 40 -9.81 -4.18 -1.88
N TYR A 41 -10.53 -3.08 -2.12
CA TYR A 41 -10.81 -2.10 -1.07
C TYR A 41 -11.67 -2.67 0.05
N ASP A 42 -12.64 -3.54 -0.26
CA ASP A 42 -13.45 -4.23 0.75
C ASP A 42 -12.59 -5.20 1.58
N LEU A 43 -11.69 -5.95 0.92
CA LEU A 43 -10.75 -6.86 1.60
C LEU A 43 -9.70 -6.09 2.43
N TYR A 44 -9.20 -4.98 1.91
CA TYR A 44 -8.26 -4.09 2.59
C TYR A 44 -8.90 -3.46 3.83
N TYR A 45 -10.18 -3.07 3.74
CA TYR A 45 -10.93 -2.59 4.89
C TYR A 45 -11.03 -3.66 5.99
N ALA A 46 -11.35 -4.90 5.61
CA ALA A 46 -11.39 -6.03 6.53
C ALA A 46 -10.00 -6.39 7.09
N LYS A 47 -8.91 -6.08 6.37
CA LYS A 47 -7.53 -6.25 6.84
C LYS A 47 -7.14 -5.18 7.87
N LEU A 48 -7.70 -3.98 7.75
CA LEU A 48 -7.49 -2.87 8.69
C LEU A 48 -8.29 -3.03 9.98
N ASP A 49 -9.53 -3.51 9.88
CA ASP A 49 -10.44 -3.80 10.99
C ASP A 49 -9.93 -5.04 11.76
N ALA A 50 -9.05 -4.80 12.73
CA ALA A 50 -8.28 -5.83 13.40
C ALA A 50 -9.11 -6.55 14.47
N ASP A 51 -10.08 -5.85 15.06
CA ASP A 51 -10.99 -6.44 16.05
C ASP A 51 -12.29 -6.99 15.44
N GLY A 52 -12.58 -6.66 14.17
CA GLY A 52 -13.69 -7.20 13.41
C GLY A 52 -15.04 -6.61 13.79
N ASP A 53 -15.06 -5.40 14.36
CA ASP A 53 -16.28 -4.71 14.78
C ASP A 53 -17.03 -4.03 13.61
N GLY A 54 -16.42 -4.04 12.42
CA GLY A 54 -16.95 -3.44 11.21
C GLY A 54 -16.59 -1.97 11.02
N SER A 55 -15.71 -1.42 11.87
CA SER A 55 -15.24 -0.03 11.83
C SER A 55 -13.73 0.07 12.03
N VAL A 56 -13.03 0.64 11.06
CA VAL A 56 -11.61 0.96 11.25
C VAL A 56 -11.45 2.19 12.15
N THR A 57 -10.93 1.97 13.35
CA THR A 57 -10.56 3.02 14.30
C THR A 57 -9.27 3.74 13.87
N GLN A 58 -9.02 4.91 14.47
CA GLN A 58 -7.77 5.64 14.24
C GLN A 58 -6.54 4.79 14.62
N ASP A 59 -6.62 4.05 15.72
CA ASP A 59 -5.49 3.26 16.22
C ASP A 59 -5.19 2.09 15.27
N GLU A 60 -6.21 1.41 14.76
CA GLU A 60 -6.05 0.35 13.76
C GLU A 60 -5.42 0.87 12.47
N PHE A 61 -5.92 2.01 11.98
CA PHE A 61 -5.34 2.67 10.81
C PHE A 61 -3.86 3.01 11.05
N VAL A 62 -3.53 3.68 12.17
CA VAL A 62 -2.16 4.08 12.47
C VAL A 62 -1.25 2.87 12.64
N ASN A 63 -1.68 1.85 13.37
CA ASN A 63 -0.90 0.63 13.60
C ASN A 63 -0.58 -0.07 12.28
N TYR A 64 -1.57 -0.17 11.39
CA TYR A 64 -1.37 -0.75 10.06
C TYR A 64 -0.34 0.03 9.23
N TRP A 65 -0.51 1.35 9.15
CA TRP A 65 0.39 2.20 8.36
C TRP A 65 1.81 2.21 8.93
N VAL A 66 1.97 2.24 10.25
CA VAL A 66 3.28 2.14 10.91
C VAL A 66 3.96 0.82 10.53
N ASP A 67 3.25 -0.30 10.60
CA ASP A 67 3.80 -1.60 10.21
C ASP A 67 4.16 -1.64 8.71
N LEU A 68 3.30 -1.10 7.84
CA LEU A 68 3.57 -1.00 6.40
C LEU A 68 4.83 -0.16 6.12
N PHE A 69 5.00 1.00 6.76
CA PHE A 69 6.20 1.82 6.60
C PHE A 69 7.44 1.12 7.14
N ILE A 70 7.36 0.42 8.27
CA ILE A 70 8.50 -0.36 8.76
C ILE A 70 8.88 -1.47 7.77
N ARG A 71 7.89 -2.22 7.25
CA ARG A 71 8.13 -3.28 6.25
C ARG A 71 8.74 -2.75 4.95
N THR A 72 8.35 -1.54 4.56
CA THR A 72 8.77 -0.91 3.29
C THR A 72 9.93 0.08 3.44
N GLU A 73 10.53 0.22 4.62
CA GLU A 73 11.59 1.22 4.93
C GLU A 73 12.71 1.24 3.88
N HIS A 74 13.14 0.06 3.44
CA HIS A 74 14.18 -0.11 2.44
C HIS A 74 13.83 0.43 1.03
N LEU A 75 12.55 0.70 0.76
CA LEU A 75 12.02 1.17 -0.53
C LEU A 75 11.75 2.67 -0.56
N HIS A 76 11.63 3.33 0.60
CA HIS A 76 11.40 4.78 0.69
C HIS A 76 12.51 5.54 1.46
N GLY A 77 13.59 4.83 1.85
CA GLY A 77 14.69 5.36 2.67
C GLY A 77 16.03 5.62 1.96
N ALA A 78 16.07 5.81 0.64
CA ALA A 78 17.31 6.09 -0.08
C ALA A 78 17.71 7.58 -0.07
N GLN A 79 17.81 8.23 1.10
CA GLN A 79 18.70 9.39 1.32
C GLN A 79 19.08 9.48 2.82
N GLY A 80 20.32 9.09 3.17
CA GLY A 80 20.88 9.44 4.48
C GLY A 80 21.77 8.43 5.20
N LYS A 81 22.56 7.61 4.50
CA LYS A 81 23.81 7.09 5.08
C LYS A 81 24.99 7.75 4.38
N LYS A 82 25.52 8.80 5.00
CA LYS A 82 26.91 9.27 4.84
C LYS A 82 27.48 9.49 6.22
#